data_AF-Q39UH9-F1
#
_entry.id   AF-Q39UH9-F1
#
_cell.length_a   1.000
_cell.length_b   1.000
_cell.length_c   1.000
_cell.angle_alpha   90.00
_cell.angle_beta   90.00
_cell.angle_gamma   90.00
#
_symmetry.space_group_name_H-M   'P 1'
#
loop_
_entity.id
_entity.type
_entity.pdbx_description
1 polymer ?
#
loop_
_entity_poly.entity_id
_entity_poly.type
_entity_poly.pdbx_seq_one_letter_code
_entity_poly.pdbx_strand_id
1 'polypeptide(L)'
;MSFVKQGIGACVAVLVLSGTGIAAPEVPDGAVNPHTSPESCGVCHVLPKEKLGSFFVANATKRQLLTNQVALCRQCHGMEFGHGIGMKPEMNRESLPLAEDGTITCAITCHAMHVKNPGNQEQERYHLRLPLSKICLSCHEK
;
A
#
# COMPACT_ATOMS: atom_id res chain seq x y z
N MET A 1 80.02 -9.10 -16.13
CA MET A 1 79.61 -10.47 -15.76
C MET A 1 78.67 -10.37 -14.56
N SER A 2 77.46 -10.91 -14.72
CA SER A 2 76.52 -11.43 -13.72
C SER A 2 76.43 -10.78 -12.33
N PHE A 3 75.25 -10.32 -11.92
CA PHE A 3 74.28 -11.19 -11.21
C PHE A 3 72.94 -10.47 -11.04
N VAL A 4 71.89 -11.21 -11.39
CA VAL A 4 70.47 -10.95 -11.22
C VAL A 4 70.09 -11.02 -9.75
N LYS A 5 69.11 -10.23 -9.29
CA LYS A 5 68.16 -10.68 -8.26
C LYS A 5 66.82 -9.95 -8.36
N GLN A 6 65.80 -10.78 -8.59
CA GLN A 6 64.39 -10.47 -8.76
C GLN A 6 63.79 -9.80 -7.52
N GLY A 7 63.08 -8.69 -7.72
CA GLY A 7 62.23 -8.04 -6.74
C GLY A 7 60.82 -8.61 -6.80
N ILE A 8 60.34 -9.03 -5.63
CA ILE A 8 59.10 -9.74 -5.36
C ILE A 8 57.88 -8.89 -5.78
N GLY A 9 57.06 -9.44 -6.68
CA GLY A 9 55.76 -8.87 -7.03
C GLY A 9 54.78 -9.03 -5.89
N ALA A 10 54.36 -7.91 -5.28
CA ALA A 10 53.29 -7.88 -4.31
C ALA A 10 51.94 -7.97 -5.06
N CYS A 11 51.27 -9.12 -4.95
CA CYS A 11 49.87 -9.25 -5.34
C CYS A 11 49.01 -8.42 -4.37
N VAL A 12 48.58 -7.24 -4.82
CA VAL A 12 47.55 -6.45 -4.14
C VAL A 12 46.22 -7.16 -4.35
N ALA A 13 45.77 -7.89 -3.33
CA ALA A 13 44.43 -8.44 -3.28
C ALA A 13 43.43 -7.29 -3.10
N VAL A 14 42.76 -6.91 -4.19
CA VAL A 14 41.61 -5.99 -4.16
C VAL A 14 40.45 -6.74 -3.51
N LEU A 15 40.23 -6.48 -2.23
CA LEU A 15 39.03 -6.88 -1.49
C LEU A 15 37.85 -6.07 -2.04
N VAL A 16 37.12 -6.68 -2.98
CA VAL A 16 35.81 -6.20 -3.41
C VAL A 16 34.85 -6.42 -2.25
N LEU A 17 34.53 -5.35 -1.51
CA LEU A 17 33.43 -5.38 -0.56
C LEU A 17 32.13 -5.50 -1.36
N SER A 18 31.62 -6.73 -1.45
CA SER A 18 30.27 -7.03 -1.91
C SER A 18 29.29 -6.33 -0.98
N GLY A 19 28.78 -5.18 -1.41
CA GLY A 19 27.67 -4.51 -0.73
C GLY A 19 26.49 -5.47 -0.69
N THR A 20 26.08 -5.89 0.51
CA THR A 20 24.80 -6.54 0.73
C THR A 20 23.73 -5.48 0.48
N GLY A 21 23.29 -5.36 -0.78
CA GLY A 21 22.07 -4.64 -1.12
C GLY A 21 20.94 -5.23 -0.31
N ILE A 22 20.31 -4.41 0.53
CA ILE A 22 19.05 -4.77 1.17
C ILE A 22 18.05 -4.89 0.04
N ALA A 23 17.79 -6.12 -0.40
CA ALA A 23 16.74 -6.42 -1.35
C ALA A 23 15.43 -5.90 -0.76
N ALA A 24 14.78 -4.97 -1.46
CA ALA A 24 13.41 -4.61 -1.14
C ALA A 24 12.55 -5.89 -1.19
N PRO A 25 11.61 -6.09 -0.25
CA PRO A 25 10.78 -7.29 -0.25
C PRO A 25 10.05 -7.39 -1.59
N GLU A 26 10.36 -8.45 -2.34
CA GLU A 26 9.69 -8.77 -3.60
C GLU A 26 8.21 -9.06 -3.28
N VAL A 27 7.30 -8.37 -3.99
CA VAL A 27 5.87 -8.66 -3.90
C VAL A 27 5.69 -10.09 -4.44
N PRO A 28 5.15 -11.04 -3.65
CA PRO A 28 5.15 -12.45 -4.04
C PRO A 28 4.35 -12.65 -5.33
N ASP A 29 4.93 -13.45 -6.22
CA ASP A 29 4.32 -13.87 -7.48
C ASP A 29 3.01 -14.61 -7.16
N GLY A 30 1.87 -14.14 -7.72
CA GLY A 30 0.53 -14.67 -7.42
C GLY A 30 -0.34 -13.83 -6.46
N ALA A 31 0.01 -12.56 -6.21
CA ALA A 31 -0.86 -11.65 -5.46
C ALA A 31 -2.25 -11.50 -6.13
N VAL A 32 -3.28 -12.07 -5.50
CA VAL A 32 -4.66 -11.93 -5.94
C VAL A 32 -5.11 -10.50 -5.68
N ASN A 33 -5.43 -9.73 -6.74
CA ASN A 33 -6.03 -8.41 -6.58
C ASN A 33 -7.40 -8.55 -5.89
N PRO A 34 -7.55 -8.12 -4.62
CA PRO A 34 -8.79 -8.31 -3.88
C PRO A 34 -9.92 -7.38 -4.36
N HIS A 35 -9.60 -6.40 -5.22
CA HIS A 35 -10.58 -5.45 -5.74
C HIS A 35 -11.39 -6.01 -6.91
N THR A 36 -10.82 -6.93 -7.70
CA THR A 36 -11.46 -7.50 -8.89
C THR A 36 -11.96 -8.92 -8.68
N SER A 37 -11.63 -9.55 -7.55
CA SER A 37 -12.08 -10.90 -7.21
C SER A 37 -12.90 -10.90 -5.92
N PRO A 38 -14.23 -11.00 -6.00
CA PRO A 38 -15.10 -11.07 -4.82
C PRO A 38 -14.87 -12.31 -3.94
N GLU A 39 -14.11 -13.30 -4.42
CA GLU A 39 -13.78 -14.52 -3.69
C GLU A 39 -12.61 -14.31 -2.70
N SER A 40 -11.83 -13.23 -2.85
CA SER A 40 -10.65 -12.95 -2.04
C SER A 40 -10.89 -12.02 -0.85
N CYS A 41 -12.11 -11.97 -0.31
CA CYS A 41 -12.41 -11.20 0.91
C CYS A 41 -11.48 -11.56 2.09
N GLY A 42 -11.04 -12.81 2.16
CA GLY A 42 -10.11 -13.31 3.18
C GLY A 42 -8.69 -12.75 3.09
N VAL A 43 -8.35 -12.00 2.03
CA VAL A 43 -7.08 -11.24 1.96
C VAL A 43 -7.09 -10.07 2.95
N CYS A 44 -8.26 -9.47 3.18
CA CYS A 44 -8.39 -8.28 4.02
C CYS A 44 -9.11 -8.57 5.34
N HIS A 45 -10.15 -9.39 5.32
CA HIS A 45 -11.05 -9.60 6.45
C HIS A 45 -10.67 -10.80 7.30
N VAL A 46 -10.89 -10.69 8.62
CA VAL A 46 -10.74 -11.81 9.56
C VAL A 46 -11.79 -12.89 9.32
N LEU A 47 -13.00 -12.50 8.90
CA LEU A 47 -14.09 -13.42 8.63
C LEU A 47 -14.10 -13.86 7.15
N PRO A 48 -14.48 -15.12 6.88
CA PRO A 48 -14.65 -15.58 5.51
C PRO A 48 -15.91 -14.96 4.86
N LYS A 49 -15.96 -14.99 3.53
CA LYS A 49 -16.99 -14.32 2.71
C LYS A 49 -18.42 -14.66 3.12
N GLU A 50 -18.68 -15.92 3.46
CA GLU A 50 -20.00 -16.42 3.83
C GLU A 50 -20.51 -15.76 5.12
N LYS A 51 -19.59 -15.42 6.03
CA LYS A 51 -19.91 -14.74 7.29
C LYS A 51 -20.04 -13.22 7.11
N LEU A 52 -19.29 -12.62 6.19
CA LEU A 52 -19.39 -11.19 5.89
C LEU A 52 -20.78 -10.80 5.35
N GLY A 53 -21.41 -11.67 4.56
CA GLY A 53 -22.78 -11.49 4.07
C GLY A 53 -23.88 -11.80 5.09
N SER A 54 -23.56 -12.42 6.22
CA SER A 54 -24.56 -12.91 7.18
C SER A 54 -25.24 -11.78 7.94
N PHE A 55 -26.57 -11.82 8.05
CA PHE A 55 -27.34 -10.87 8.86
C PHE A 55 -27.05 -11.00 10.37
N PHE A 56 -26.63 -12.18 10.82
CA PHE A 56 -26.40 -12.49 12.24
C PHE A 56 -25.05 -12.00 12.78
N VAL A 57 -24.18 -11.47 11.92
CA VAL A 57 -22.86 -10.95 12.31
C VAL A 57 -22.93 -9.43 12.41
N ALA A 58 -22.49 -8.89 13.56
CA ALA A 58 -22.46 -7.46 13.78
C ALA A 58 -21.56 -6.74 12.75
N ASN A 59 -21.97 -5.54 12.31
CA ASN A 59 -21.22 -4.76 11.33
C ASN A 59 -19.80 -4.41 11.79
N ALA A 60 -19.60 -4.20 13.10
CA ALA A 60 -18.27 -3.96 13.67
C ALA A 60 -17.35 -5.17 13.41
N THR A 61 -17.84 -6.39 13.64
CA THR A 61 -17.10 -7.63 13.40
C THR A 61 -16.82 -7.84 11.92
N LYS A 62 -17.79 -7.56 11.04
CA LYS A 62 -17.58 -7.63 9.58
C LYS A 62 -16.47 -6.70 9.09
N ARG A 63 -16.23 -5.57 9.77
CA ARG A 63 -15.20 -4.59 9.44
C ARG A 63 -13.82 -4.94 10.02
N GLN A 64 -13.70 -6.00 10.82
CA GLN A 64 -12.40 -6.42 11.35
C GLN A 64 -11.50 -6.92 10.22
N LEU A 65 -10.29 -6.41 10.22
CA LEU A 65 -9.26 -6.68 9.22
C LEU A 65 -8.15 -7.52 9.84
N LEU A 66 -7.46 -8.31 9.02
CA LEU A 66 -6.36 -9.18 9.46
C LEU A 66 -5.19 -8.39 10.05
N THR A 67 -4.97 -7.16 9.57
CA THR A 67 -3.98 -6.22 10.08
C THR A 67 -4.48 -4.79 9.84
N ASN A 68 -3.70 -3.79 10.24
CA ASN A 68 -4.05 -2.39 9.99
C ASN A 68 -4.17 -2.11 8.49
N GLN A 69 -4.98 -1.11 8.12
CA GLN A 69 -5.33 -0.83 6.72
C GLN A 69 -4.09 -0.54 5.87
N VAL A 70 -3.12 0.18 6.44
CA VAL A 70 -1.87 0.54 5.75
C VAL A 70 -1.07 -0.71 5.41
N ALA A 71 -0.89 -1.61 6.37
CA ALA A 71 -0.16 -2.85 6.18
C ALA A 71 -0.84 -3.76 5.15
N LEU A 72 -2.17 -3.81 5.10
CA LEU A 72 -2.90 -4.52 4.04
C LEU A 72 -2.61 -3.91 2.66
N CYS A 73 -2.74 -2.60 2.49
CA CYS A 73 -2.49 -1.94 1.22
C CYS A 73 -1.04 -2.16 0.74
N ARG A 74 -0.07 -2.16 1.67
CA ARG A 74 1.35 -2.35 1.37
C ARG A 74 1.73 -3.74 0.88
N GLN A 75 0.84 -4.73 1.00
CA GLN A 75 1.07 -6.05 0.41
C GLN A 75 1.06 -6.02 -1.12
N CYS A 76 0.34 -5.07 -1.71
CA CYS A 76 0.17 -4.97 -3.16
C CYS A 76 0.61 -3.62 -3.75
N HIS A 77 0.65 -2.56 -2.93
CA HIS A 77 0.95 -1.19 -3.37
C HIS A 77 2.14 -0.59 -2.62
N GLY A 78 3.02 0.10 -3.35
CA GLY A 78 4.06 0.93 -2.73
C GLY A 78 3.47 2.15 -2.02
N MET A 79 4.24 2.74 -1.10
CA MET A 79 3.85 4.00 -0.44
C MET A 79 3.76 5.19 -1.42
N GLU A 80 4.48 5.09 -2.54
CA GLU A 80 4.47 6.07 -3.63
C GLU A 80 3.17 6.05 -4.45
N PHE A 81 2.31 5.03 -4.26
CA PHE A 81 1.07 4.87 -5.02
C PHE A 81 -0.05 5.85 -4.58
N GLY A 82 0.18 6.67 -3.55
CA GLY A 82 -0.79 7.65 -3.07
C GLY A 82 -0.16 8.81 -2.29
N HIS A 83 -1.02 9.68 -1.75
CA HIS A 83 -0.61 10.75 -0.84
C HIS A 83 0.02 10.18 0.45
N GLY A 84 0.91 10.96 1.08
CA GLY A 84 1.48 10.62 2.38
C GLY A 84 0.40 10.28 3.42
N ILE A 85 0.28 9.02 3.77
CA ILE A 85 -0.55 8.56 4.88
C ILE A 85 0.03 9.05 6.22
N GLY A 86 -0.83 9.23 7.24
CA GLY A 86 -0.39 9.72 8.54
C GLY A 86 -0.20 11.25 8.60
N MET A 87 -0.48 11.96 7.51
CA MET A 87 -0.50 13.43 7.51
C MET A 87 -1.81 13.94 8.09
N LYS A 88 -1.74 14.99 8.93
CA LYS A 88 -2.93 15.74 9.36
C LYS A 88 -3.18 16.86 8.36
N PRO A 89 -4.33 16.88 7.67
CA PRO A 89 -4.65 17.97 6.76
C PRO A 89 -4.88 19.25 7.58
N GLU A 90 -4.36 20.38 7.10
CA GLU A 90 -4.66 21.69 7.68
C GLU A 90 -6.17 21.99 7.57
N MET A 91 -6.81 21.50 6.51
CA MET A 91 -8.24 21.62 6.26
C MET A 91 -8.83 20.31 5.73
N ASN A 92 -9.87 19.81 6.38
CA ASN A 92 -10.63 18.64 5.92
C ASN A 92 -11.79 19.06 5.01
N ARG A 93 -11.45 19.48 3.78
CA ARG A 93 -12.44 19.85 2.77
C ARG A 93 -13.34 18.64 2.47
N GLU A 94 -14.64 18.88 2.26
CA GLU A 94 -15.66 17.85 2.04
C GLU A 94 -15.91 16.90 3.23
N SER A 95 -15.42 17.22 4.43
CA SER A 95 -15.64 16.42 5.66
C SER A 95 -15.25 14.95 5.50
N LEU A 96 -14.08 14.69 4.89
CA LEU A 96 -13.59 13.34 4.68
C LEU A 96 -13.37 12.63 6.03
N PRO A 97 -13.67 11.33 6.14
CA PRO A 97 -13.40 10.59 7.36
C PRO A 97 -11.89 10.50 7.62
N LEU A 98 -11.46 10.89 8.80
CA LEU A 98 -10.06 10.80 9.25
C LEU A 98 -9.93 9.66 10.26
N ALA A 99 -8.68 9.25 10.53
CA ALA A 99 -8.40 8.40 11.68
C ALA A 99 -8.70 9.14 13.00
N GLU A 100 -8.73 8.42 14.12
CA GLU A 100 -9.04 8.98 15.45
C GLU A 100 -8.07 10.11 15.86
N ASP A 101 -6.82 10.05 15.40
CA ASP A 101 -5.79 11.07 15.64
C ASP A 101 -5.87 12.26 14.65
N GLY A 102 -6.84 12.25 13.74
CA GLY A 102 -7.05 13.26 12.71
C GLY A 102 -6.17 13.11 11.47
N THR A 103 -5.50 11.96 11.29
CA THR A 103 -4.65 11.73 10.12
C THR A 103 -5.38 11.11 8.93
N ILE A 104 -4.83 11.32 7.74
CA ILE A 104 -5.28 10.69 6.49
C ILE A 104 -4.82 9.23 6.44
N THR A 105 -5.70 8.33 6.02
CA THR A 105 -5.35 6.93 5.70
C THR A 105 -5.94 6.50 4.36
N CYS A 106 -5.43 5.40 3.79
CA CYS A 106 -5.88 4.91 2.48
C CYS A 106 -7.39 4.59 2.47
N ALA A 107 -7.81 3.60 3.26
CA ALA A 107 -9.15 3.00 3.17
C ALA A 107 -10.21 3.66 4.06
N ILE A 108 -9.81 4.54 4.99
CA ILE A 108 -10.78 5.34 5.76
C ILE A 108 -11.09 6.59 4.95
N THR A 109 -10.06 7.39 4.65
CA THR A 109 -10.20 8.74 4.10
C THR A 109 -10.53 8.76 2.61
N CYS A 110 -9.66 8.19 1.78
CA CYS A 110 -9.72 8.42 0.34
C CYS A 110 -10.45 7.33 -0.43
N HIS A 111 -10.15 6.07 -0.11
CA HIS A 111 -10.63 4.93 -0.87
C HIS A 111 -11.72 4.15 -0.12
N ALA A 112 -12.65 3.58 -0.89
CA ALA A 112 -13.70 2.70 -0.44
C ALA A 112 -13.75 1.46 -1.34
N MET A 113 -13.07 0.39 -0.90
CA MET A 113 -12.81 -0.84 -1.68
C MET A 113 -14.06 -1.57 -2.17
N HIS A 114 -15.20 -1.30 -1.56
CA HIS A 114 -16.49 -1.92 -1.92
C HIS A 114 -17.42 -0.99 -2.69
N VAL A 115 -17.02 0.26 -2.96
CA VAL A 115 -17.82 1.17 -3.78
C VAL A 115 -17.83 0.68 -5.22
N LYS A 116 -19.04 0.55 -5.77
CA LYS A 116 -19.31 0.34 -7.18
C LYS A 116 -20.13 1.53 -7.63
N ASN A 117 -19.54 2.43 -8.41
CA ASN A 117 -20.21 3.64 -8.90
C ASN A 117 -20.18 3.67 -10.43
N PRO A 118 -21.11 2.97 -11.10
CA PRO A 118 -21.06 2.77 -12.55
C PRO A 118 -21.17 4.07 -13.36
N GLY A 119 -21.51 5.19 -12.72
CA GLY A 119 -21.56 6.52 -13.33
C GLY A 119 -20.23 7.29 -13.32
N ASN A 120 -19.16 6.78 -12.69
CA ASN A 120 -17.87 7.48 -12.61
C ASN A 120 -16.69 6.50 -12.71
N GLN A 121 -16.17 6.32 -13.92
CA GLN A 121 -15.10 5.35 -14.21
C GLN A 121 -13.81 5.58 -13.42
N GLU A 122 -13.42 6.82 -13.13
CA GLU A 122 -12.23 7.08 -12.31
C GLU A 122 -12.46 6.67 -10.86
N GLN A 123 -13.62 7.01 -10.32
CA GLN A 123 -13.99 6.61 -8.97
C GLN A 123 -14.02 5.09 -8.82
N GLU A 124 -14.51 4.37 -9.83
CA GLU A 124 -14.48 2.90 -9.85
C GLU A 124 -13.08 2.34 -9.99
N ARG A 125 -12.30 2.86 -10.95
CA ARG A 125 -10.94 2.37 -11.23
C ARG A 125 -10.04 2.46 -10.00
N TYR A 126 -10.15 3.55 -9.25
CA TYR A 126 -9.31 3.81 -8.08
C TYR A 126 -10.04 3.55 -6.76
N HIS A 127 -11.26 3.00 -6.80
CA HIS A 127 -12.13 2.79 -5.64
C HIS A 127 -12.21 4.03 -4.74
N LEU A 128 -12.36 5.23 -5.30
CA LEU A 128 -12.44 6.46 -4.50
C LEU A 128 -13.80 6.56 -3.80
N ARG A 129 -13.81 7.11 -2.58
CA ARG A 129 -15.04 7.36 -1.83
C ARG A 129 -15.89 8.48 -2.45
N LEU A 130 -15.23 9.45 -3.08
CA LEU A 130 -15.84 10.59 -3.78
C LEU A 130 -15.20 10.74 -5.17
N PRO A 131 -15.83 11.51 -6.09
CA PRO A 131 -15.20 11.89 -7.34
C PRO A 131 -13.81 12.51 -7.13
N LEU A 132 -12.89 12.28 -8.07
CA LEU A 132 -11.51 12.80 -8.01
C LEU A 132 -11.45 14.33 -7.81
N SER A 133 -12.37 15.05 -8.46
CA SER A 133 -12.51 16.51 -8.33
C SER A 133 -12.87 16.98 -6.91
N LYS A 134 -13.51 16.12 -6.12
CA LYS A 134 -13.93 16.42 -4.75
C LYS A 134 -12.91 15.97 -3.71
N ILE A 135 -12.13 14.93 -4.02
CA ILE A 135 -11.20 14.35 -3.03
C ILE A 135 -9.77 14.84 -3.22
N CYS A 136 -9.25 14.78 -4.45
CA CYS A 136 -7.87 15.17 -4.74
C CYS A 136 -7.82 16.67 -5.03
N LEU A 137 -8.66 17.13 -5.97
CA LEU A 137 -8.64 18.51 -6.43
C LEU A 137 -9.32 19.49 -5.45
N SER A 138 -9.87 18.99 -4.34
CA SER A 138 -10.27 19.88 -3.25
C SER A 138 -9.05 20.38 -2.48
N CYS A 139 -7.96 19.61 -2.40
CA CYS A 139 -6.73 20.01 -1.69
C CYS A 139 -5.58 20.38 -2.63
N HIS A 140 -5.59 19.86 -3.86
CA HIS A 140 -4.60 20.16 -4.89
C HIS A 140 -5.16 21.18 -5.87
N GLU A 141 -4.53 22.35 -5.96
CA GLU A 141 -4.81 23.27 -7.06
C GLU A 141 -4.37 22.63 -8.39
N LYS A 142 -5.08 22.97 -9.47
CA LYS A 142 -4.76 22.49 -10.82
C LYS A 142 -3.48 23.13 -11.36
#